data_AF-A0AB34SHQ8-F1
#
_entry.id   AF-A0AB34SHQ8-F1
#
_cell.length_a   1.000
_cell.length_b   1.000
_cell.length_c   1.000
_cell.angle_alpha   90.00
_cell.angle_beta   90.00
_cell.angle_gamma   90.00
#
_symmetry.space_group_name_H-M   'P 1'
#
loop_
_entity.id
_entity.type
_entity.pdbx_description
1 polymer ?
#
loop_
_entity_poly.entity_id
_entity_poly.type
_entity_poly.pdbx_seq_one_letter_code
_entity_poly.pdbx_strand_id
1 'polypeptide(L)' 'MSDKDIFTSLVRVKGNPDYKVVSVKSTKPIEKELWKELSKVLSRIYISTPIDIGDVICTNIINSGIDIVCTKKIDS' A
#
# COMPACT_ATOMS: atom_id res chain seq x y z
N MET A 1 11.96 -20.25 10.51
CA MET A 1 11.02 -19.69 9.51
C MET A 1 11.51 -18.30 9.18
N SER A 2 11.53 -17.87 7.92
CA SER A 2 11.88 -16.48 7.62
C SER A 2 10.74 -15.58 8.09
N ASP A 3 11.02 -14.60 8.95
CA ASP A 3 10.02 -13.65 9.45
C ASP A 3 9.67 -12.53 8.46
N LYS A 4 10.24 -12.60 7.25
CA LYS A 4 9.90 -11.74 6.12
C LYS A 4 8.82 -12.37 5.25
N ASP A 5 7.86 -11.55 4.84
CA ASP A 5 6.83 -11.92 3.87
C ASP A 5 6.36 -10.68 3.10
N ILE A 6 5.62 -10.85 2.01
CA ILE A 6 5.05 -9.74 1.25
C ILE A 6 3.99 -9.06 2.11
N PHE A 7 4.24 -7.79 2.43
CA PHE A 7 3.29 -6.98 3.17
C PHE A 7 2.12 -6.66 2.26
N THR A 8 0.90 -6.95 2.71
CA THR A 8 -0.34 -6.58 2.02
C THR A 8 -1.22 -5.78 2.96
N SER A 9 -1.85 -4.73 2.43
CA SER A 9 -2.68 -3.84 3.23
C SER A 9 -3.67 -3.07 2.36
N LEU A 10 -4.36 -2.10 2.96
CA LEU A 10 -5.34 -1.24 2.32
C LEU A 10 -4.93 0.22 2.48
N VAL A 11 -5.15 1.02 1.44
CA VAL A 11 -4.98 2.48 1.47
C VAL A 11 -6.32 3.14 1.16
N ARG A 12 -6.60 4.28 1.80
CA ARG A 12 -7.86 5.01 1.65
C ARG A 12 -7.92 5.74 0.32
N VAL A 13 -9.05 5.63 -0.36
CA VAL A 13 -9.33 6.34 -1.61
C VAL A 13 -10.25 7.52 -1.29
N LYS A 14 -9.93 8.68 -1.85
CA LYS A 14 -10.73 9.91 -1.72
C LYS A 14 -11.37 10.25 -3.05
N GLY A 15 -12.66 10.55 -3.02
CA GLY A 15 -13.39 11.08 -4.17
C GLY A 15 -14.03 10.04 -5.08
N ASN A 16 -13.95 8.75 -4.76
CA ASN A 16 -14.66 7.70 -5.50
C ASN A 16 -15.90 7.22 -4.69
N PRO A 17 -17.10 7.15 -5.31
CA PRO A 17 -18.33 6.76 -4.60
C PRO A 17 -18.39 5.26 -4.28
N ASP A 18 -17.78 4.42 -5.12
CA ASP A 18 -17.86 2.95 -5.01
C ASP A 18 -16.70 2.37 -4.20
N TYR A 19 -15.54 3.02 -4.25
CA TYR A 19 -14.30 2.55 -3.61
C TYR A 19 -13.82 3.50 -2.52
N LYS A 20 -13.90 3.05 -1.27
CA LYS A 20 -13.35 3.77 -0.11
C LYS A 20 -11.89 3.41 0.19
N VAL A 21 -11.43 2.26 -0.31
CA VAL A 21 -10.07 1.74 -0.12
C VAL A 21 -9.62 0.95 -1.34
N VAL A 22 -8.30 0.84 -1.53
CA VAL A 22 -7.67 -0.03 -2.54
C VAL A 22 -6.67 -0.97 -1.88
N SER A 23 -6.50 -2.16 -2.45
CA SER A 23 -5.48 -3.12 -2.04
C SER A 23 -4.10 -2.71 -2.53
N VAL A 24 -3.13 -2.81 -1.61
CA VAL A 24 -1.72 -2.55 -1.89
C VAL A 24 -0.85 -3.69 -1.39
N LYS A 25 0.34 -3.82 -1.98
CA LYS A 25 1.38 -4.75 -1.54
C LYS A 25 2.76 -4.10 -1.54
N SER A 26 3.70 -4.65 -0.78
CA SER A 26 5.11 -4.30 -0.90
C SER A 26 5.74 -4.91 -2.16
N THR A 27 6.75 -4.24 -2.70
CA THR A 27 7.53 -4.76 -3.85
C THR A 27 8.47 -5.90 -3.46
N LYS A 28 8.85 -5.99 -2.17
CA LYS A 28 9.76 -7.01 -1.62
C LYS A 28 9.27 -7.50 -0.25
N PRO A 29 9.73 -8.68 0.23
CA PRO A 29 9.40 -9.16 1.57
C PRO A 29 9.89 -8.20 2.66
N ILE A 30 9.04 -7.98 3.67
CA ILE A 30 9.30 -7.11 4.82
C ILE A 30 9.16 -7.92 6.10
N GLU A 31 9.99 -7.64 7.10
CA GLU A 31 9.87 -8.20 8.45
C GLU A 31 8.47 -7.96 9.01
N LYS A 32 7.83 -9.03 9.49
CA LYS A 32 6.45 -8.99 10.04
C LYS A 32 6.30 -8.05 11.23
N GLU A 33 7.39 -7.82 11.97
CA GLU A 33 7.41 -6.87 13.08
C GLU A 33 7.09 -5.43 12.65
N LEU A 34 7.51 -5.04 11.44
CA LEU A 34 7.30 -3.70 10.88
C LEU A 34 5.89 -3.49 10.34
N TRP A 35 5.11 -4.56 10.12
CA TRP A 35 3.80 -4.47 9.47
C TRP A 35 2.82 -3.57 10.23
N LYS A 36 2.88 -3.56 11.56
CA LYS A 36 2.07 -2.67 12.40
C LYS A 36 2.42 -1.21 12.17
N GLU A 37 3.69 -0.89 12.02
CA GLU A 37 4.17 0.48 11.75
C GLU A 37 3.80 0.92 10.33
N LEU A 38 4.04 0.08 9.33
CA LEU A 38 3.64 0.32 7.95
C LEU A 38 2.15 0.60 7.84
N SER A 39 1.32 -0.18 8.53
CA SER A 39 -0.13 0.02 8.55
C SER A 39 -0.53 1.38 9.15
N LYS A 40 0.18 1.85 10.18
CA LYS A 40 -0.04 3.19 10.75
C LYS A 40 0.32 4.28 9.74
N VAL A 41 1.42 4.13 9.01
CA VAL A 41 1.82 5.07 7.95
C VAL A 41 0.76 5.11 6.85
N LEU A 42 0.39 3.95 6.30
CA LEU A 42 -0.61 3.83 5.25
C LEU A 42 -1.98 4.38 5.66
N SER A 43 -2.36 4.25 6.92
CA SER A 43 -3.63 4.81 7.42
C SER A 43 -3.73 6.33 7.27
N ARG A 44 -2.60 7.04 7.19
CA ARG A 44 -2.60 8.50 7.04
C ARG A 44 -2.59 8.94 5.57
N ILE A 45 -2.40 8.01 4.64
CA ILE A 45 -2.33 8.26 3.22
C ILE A 45 -3.73 8.15 2.61
N TYR A 46 -4.07 9.14 1.79
CA TYR A 46 -5.25 9.13 0.94
C TYR A 46 -4.80 9.28 -0.50
N ILE A 47 -5.35 8.44 -1.38
CA ILE A 47 -5.06 8.47 -2.81
C ILE A 47 -6.33 8.84 -3.58
N SER A 48 -6.16 9.42 -4.75
CA SER A 48 -7.26 9.79 -5.66
C SER A 48 -7.28 8.85 -6.86
N THR A 49 -8.43 8.73 -7.51
CA THR A 49 -8.60 7.99 -8.77
C THR A 49 -8.26 8.89 -9.97
N PRO A 50 -7.94 8.32 -11.15
CA PRO A 50 -7.78 6.89 -11.46
C PRO A 50 -6.46 6.30 -10.91
N ILE A 51 -6.46 5.00 -10.65
CA ILE A 51 -5.28 4.25 -10.16
C ILE A 51 -5.17 2.95 -10.94
N ASP A 52 -3.98 2.64 -11.42
CA ASP A 52 -3.67 1.41 -12.15
C ASP A 52 -2.92 0.39 -11.28
N ILE A 53 -2.91 -0.87 -11.77
CA ILE A 53 -2.15 -1.93 -11.12
C ILE A 53 -0.66 -1.64 -11.31
N GLY A 54 0.08 -1.59 -10.21
CA GLY A 54 1.51 -1.26 -10.20
C GLY A 54 1.82 0.18 -9.82
N ASP A 55 0.81 1.05 -9.70
CA ASP A 55 1.02 2.42 -9.24
C ASP A 55 1.66 2.46 -7.86
N VAL A 56 2.71 3.27 -7.73
CA VAL A 56 3.46 3.43 -6.50
C VAL A 56 2.76 4.42 -5.59
N ILE A 57 2.26 3.95 -4.46
CA ILE A 57 1.57 4.77 -3.46
C ILE A 57 2.55 5.43 -2.50
N CYS A 58 3.62 4.72 -2.13
CA CYS A 58 4.64 5.22 -1.24
C CYS A 58 5.98 4.59 -1.61
N THR A 59 6.95 5.43 -1.96
CA THR A 59 8.32 5.02 -2.27
C THR A 59 9.17 5.00 -1.00
N ASN A 60 10.07 4.03 -0.90
CA ASN A 60 11.03 3.91 0.20
C ASN A 60 10.37 4.03 1.59
N ILE A 61 9.30 3.25 1.81
CA ILE A 61 8.54 3.31 3.05
C ILE A 61 9.47 3.02 4.23
N ILE A 62 9.38 3.84 5.28
CA ILE A 62 10.23 3.76 6.49
C ILE A 62 11.75 3.68 6.21
N ASN A 63 12.23 4.28 5.12
CA ASN A 63 13.64 4.22 4.67
C ASN A 63 14.16 2.78 4.48
N SER A 64 13.27 1.84 4.14
CA SER A 64 13.61 0.41 3.97
C SER A 64 14.14 0.05 2.58
N GLY A 65 14.06 0.96 1.61
CA GLY A 65 14.33 0.70 0.19
C GLY A 65 13.21 -0.11 -0.49
N ILE A 66 12.02 -0.14 0.10
CA ILE A 66 10.86 -0.91 -0.37
C ILE A 66 9.71 0.04 -0.67
N ASP A 67 8.99 -0.26 -1.75
CA ASP A 67 7.87 0.54 -2.20
C ASP A 67 6.56 -0.19 -1.96
N ILE A 68 5.48 0.58 -1.82
CA ILE A 68 4.11 0.08 -1.72
C ILE A 68 3.40 0.38 -3.03
N VAL A 69 2.86 -0.66 -3.66
CA VAL A 69 2.21 -0.59 -4.98
C VAL A 69 0.76 -1.07 -4.93
N CYS A 70 -0.08 -0.48 -5.79
CA CYS A 70 -1.46 -0.90 -5.97
C CYS A 70 -1.56 -2.24 -6.70
N THR A 71 -2.50 -3.08 -6.24
CA THR A 71 -2.78 -4.38 -6.86
C THR A 71 -4.12 -4.45 -7.55
N LYS A 72 -4.90 -3.35 -7.50
CA LYS A 72 -6.22 -3.26 -8.10
C LYS A 72 -6.34 -1.94 -8.85
N LYS A 73 -6.89 -2.03 -10.05
CA LYS A 73 -7.28 -0.86 -10.85
C LYS A 73 -8.57 -0.26 -10.31
N ILE A 74 -8.62 1.05 -10.19
CA ILE A 74 -9.83 1.82 -9.90
C ILE A 74 -9.94 2.92 -10.94
N ASP A 75 -10.99 2.84 -11.76
CA ASP A 75 -11.33 3.86 -12.73
C ASP A 75 -11.98 5.08 -12.04
N SER A 76 -12.04 6.20 -12.78
CA SER A 76 -12.56 7.49 -12.27
C SER A 76 -14.04 7.42 -11.91
#